data_AF-A0A1G7VHQ7-F1
#
_entry.id   AF-A0A1G7VHQ7-F1
#
_cell.length_a   1.000
_cell.length_b   1.000
_cell.length_c   1.000
_cell.angle_alpha   90.00
_cell.angle_beta   90.00
_cell.angle_gamma   90.00
#
_symmetry.space_group_name_H-M   'P 1'
#
loop_
_entity.id
_entity.type
_entity.pdbx_description
1 polymer ?
#
loop_
_entity_poly.entity_id
_entity_poly.type
_entity_poly.pdbx_seq_one_letter_code
_entity_poly.pdbx_strand_id
1 'polypeptide(L)'
;MMMAVTAMMLPACKVDTLKSVRDLQQKVSLVQVAGGRVDLNPTNVVIDKQNNVLRKPLGIALSGLAGNAGFTIDVSLDFNTVPDGAEKFSPAECYLSDSTARGESITQVMVPAGRSQQAFYLNITRAAIEAHRGKPTAVTLKIAHSSKYMINEQNASALISINMPDFGSRKIDVTDQYIKNASFAREPGTTARFANLADWITNDAMAKSRPTGAGFDANVGYLGIERWGSYDSPIINGKIYQTIQLAPGHYVAEVSMKKVAADKDSYFVVASGAGLPDASGIAGAIATTAIDNSRNNAVMVTAFDIASAEPVSLGFLINIDKGVEKIIQANQIRLFSIRGLFD
;
A
#
# COMPACT_ATOMS: atom_id res chain seq x y z
N MET A 1 -71.62 -38.10 20.14
CA MET A 1 -71.95 -38.55 18.77
C MET A 1 -71.00 -37.81 17.82
N MET A 2 -70.04 -38.56 17.26
CA MET A 2 -69.06 -38.26 16.20
C MET A 2 -68.48 -36.84 16.04
N MET A 3 -67.21 -36.70 16.46
CA MET A 3 -66.26 -35.71 15.95
C MET A 3 -65.87 -36.08 14.51
N ALA A 4 -66.05 -35.16 13.56
CA ALA A 4 -65.49 -35.26 12.21
C ALA A 4 -64.09 -34.63 12.20
N VAL A 5 -63.07 -35.46 11.97
CA VAL A 5 -61.68 -35.04 11.75
C VAL A 5 -61.54 -34.61 10.29
N THR A 6 -61.34 -33.31 10.05
CA THR A 6 -61.00 -32.78 8.73
C THR A 6 -59.52 -33.05 8.46
N ALA A 7 -59.24 -34.09 7.67
CA ALA A 7 -57.90 -34.37 7.16
C ALA A 7 -57.52 -33.31 6.11
N MET A 8 -56.59 -32.42 6.45
CA MET A 8 -55.91 -31.57 5.46
C MET A 8 -55.05 -32.46 4.56
N MET A 9 -55.52 -32.72 3.34
CA MET A 9 -54.67 -33.28 2.28
C MET A 9 -53.75 -32.19 1.75
N LEU A 10 -52.46 -32.28 2.08
CA LEU A 10 -51.42 -31.55 1.37
C LEU A 10 -51.36 -32.07 -0.08
N PRO A 11 -51.22 -31.21 -1.10
CA PRO A 11 -51.08 -31.66 -2.49
C PRO A 11 -49.79 -32.47 -2.62
N ALA A 12 -49.94 -33.76 -2.92
CA ALA A 12 -48.83 -34.63 -3.25
C ALA A 12 -48.08 -34.08 -4.48
N CYS A 13 -46.79 -33.79 -4.34
CA CYS A 13 -45.90 -33.57 -5.49
C CYS A 13 -46.08 -34.75 -6.45
N LYS A 14 -46.58 -34.49 -7.66
CA LYS A 14 -46.79 -35.54 -8.67
C LYS A 14 -45.45 -36.24 -8.96
N VAL A 15 -45.46 -37.57 -8.99
CA VAL A 15 -44.29 -38.41 -9.29
C VAL A 15 -43.65 -38.05 -10.64
N ASP A 16 -44.43 -37.49 -11.56
CA ASP A 16 -43.95 -37.02 -12.87
C ASP A 16 -42.96 -35.85 -12.78
N THR A 17 -43.12 -34.96 -11.79
CA THR A 17 -42.19 -33.85 -11.54
C THR A 17 -40.81 -34.33 -11.06
N LEU A 18 -40.72 -35.49 -10.39
CA LEU A 18 -39.45 -36.08 -9.97
C LEU A 18 -38.73 -36.79 -11.12
N LYS A 19 -39.47 -37.39 -12.07
CA LYS A 19 -38.91 -37.97 -13.29
C LYS A 19 -38.35 -36.88 -14.21
N SER A 20 -39.10 -35.80 -14.43
CA SER A 20 -38.64 -34.68 -15.26
C SER A 20 -37.40 -33.98 -14.70
N VAL A 21 -37.18 -33.98 -13.39
CA VAL A 21 -35.96 -33.43 -12.76
C VAL A 21 -34.75 -34.35 -12.94
N ARG A 22 -34.94 -35.67 -13.04
CA ARG A 22 -33.87 -36.64 -13.31
C ARG A 22 -33.38 -36.60 -14.76
N ASP A 23 -34.24 -36.21 -15.68
CA ASP A 23 -33.93 -36.13 -17.12
C ASP A 23 -33.30 -34.79 -17.52
N LEU A 24 -33.18 -33.84 -16.59
CA LEU A 24 -32.44 -32.59 -16.84
C LEU A 24 -30.96 -32.91 -17.07
N GLN A 25 -30.43 -32.44 -18.20
CA GLN A 25 -29.01 -32.57 -18.51
C GLN A 25 -28.17 -31.88 -17.45
N GLN A 26 -27.26 -32.63 -16.84
CA GLN A 26 -26.31 -32.13 -15.86
C GLN A 26 -25.24 -31.31 -16.55
N LYS A 27 -25.06 -30.07 -16.08
CA LYS A 27 -24.07 -29.14 -16.64
C LYS A 27 -23.11 -28.63 -15.59
N VAL A 28 -21.86 -28.49 -16.00
CA VAL A 28 -20.78 -27.92 -15.19
C VAL A 28 -20.59 -26.47 -15.57
N SER A 29 -20.51 -25.60 -14.58
CA SER A 29 -20.33 -24.15 -14.75
C SER A 29 -19.18 -23.65 -13.88
N LEU A 30 -18.54 -22.58 -14.36
CA LEU A 30 -17.75 -21.71 -13.51
C LEU A 30 -18.73 -20.94 -12.59
N VAL A 31 -18.42 -20.86 -11.30
CA VAL A 31 -19.21 -20.11 -10.31
C VAL A 31 -18.37 -19.01 -9.66
N GLN A 32 -19.03 -18.10 -8.95
CA GLN A 32 -18.43 -16.87 -8.40
C GLN A 32 -18.00 -15.89 -9.50
N VAL A 33 -18.63 -16.01 -10.67
CA VAL A 33 -18.49 -15.13 -11.83
C VAL A 33 -19.87 -14.57 -12.14
N ALA A 34 -20.02 -13.25 -12.02
CA ALA A 34 -21.27 -12.57 -12.32
C ALA A 34 -21.20 -12.00 -13.74
N GLY A 35 -22.10 -12.45 -14.63
CA GLY A 35 -22.17 -11.94 -16.01
C GLY A 35 -20.90 -12.18 -16.83
N GLY A 36 -20.18 -13.28 -16.58
CA GLY A 36 -18.91 -13.59 -17.27
C GLY A 36 -17.74 -12.68 -16.88
N ARG A 37 -17.83 -11.95 -15.77
CA ARG A 37 -16.78 -11.04 -15.29
C ARG A 37 -16.52 -11.17 -13.80
N VAL A 38 -15.27 -10.91 -13.42
CA VAL A 38 -14.84 -10.74 -12.03
C VAL A 38 -13.89 -9.54 -11.95
N ASP A 39 -14.35 -8.47 -11.33
CA ASP A 39 -13.50 -7.31 -11.02
C ASP A 39 -12.87 -7.50 -9.64
N LEU A 40 -11.54 -7.63 -9.61
CA LEU A 40 -10.77 -7.77 -8.38
C LEU A 40 -10.59 -6.42 -7.71
N ASN A 41 -10.85 -6.38 -6.41
CA ASN A 41 -10.62 -5.23 -5.55
C ASN A 41 -10.18 -5.70 -4.15
N PRO A 42 -9.66 -4.82 -3.29
CA PRO A 42 -9.13 -5.21 -1.98
C PRO A 42 -10.12 -5.92 -1.05
N THR A 43 -11.44 -5.85 -1.31
CA THR A 43 -12.48 -6.45 -0.46
C THR A 43 -12.89 -7.86 -0.89
N ASN A 44 -12.53 -8.30 -2.11
CA ASN A 44 -13.01 -9.56 -2.67
C ASN A 44 -11.91 -10.55 -3.05
N VAL A 45 -10.70 -10.32 -2.52
CA VAL A 45 -9.50 -11.15 -2.66
C VAL A 45 -8.87 -11.40 -1.29
N VAL A 46 -8.05 -12.43 -1.20
CA VAL A 46 -7.21 -12.73 -0.05
C VAL A 46 -5.79 -12.29 -0.36
N ILE A 47 -5.19 -11.47 0.51
CA ILE A 47 -3.78 -11.08 0.41
C ILE A 47 -2.96 -12.09 1.21
N ASP A 48 -2.28 -12.99 0.52
CA ASP A 48 -1.38 -13.98 1.11
C ASP A 48 0.03 -13.36 1.21
N LYS A 49 0.31 -12.74 2.35
CA LYS A 49 1.60 -12.08 2.61
C LYS A 49 2.77 -13.07 2.68
N GLN A 50 2.53 -14.30 3.14
CA GLN A 50 3.57 -15.31 3.28
C GLN A 50 4.08 -15.76 1.90
N ASN A 51 3.17 -15.92 0.94
CA ASN A 51 3.50 -16.36 -0.41
C ASN A 51 3.60 -15.22 -1.43
N ASN A 52 3.39 -13.96 -1.00
CA ASN A 52 3.40 -12.76 -1.85
C ASN A 52 2.45 -12.88 -3.06
N VAL A 53 1.24 -13.38 -2.82
CA VAL A 53 0.20 -13.51 -3.86
C VAL A 53 -1.13 -12.91 -3.42
N LEU A 54 -1.81 -12.26 -4.35
CA LEU A 54 -3.22 -11.92 -4.26
C LEU A 54 -4.03 -13.11 -4.79
N ARG A 55 -4.99 -13.59 -4.01
CA ARG A 55 -5.73 -14.81 -4.31
C ARG A 55 -7.22 -14.53 -4.44
N LYS A 56 -7.82 -14.99 -5.54
CA LYS A 56 -9.26 -14.99 -5.74
C LYS A 56 -9.78 -16.43 -5.70
N PRO A 57 -10.58 -16.84 -4.69
CA PRO A 57 -11.30 -18.10 -4.75
C PRO A 57 -12.33 -18.06 -5.89
N LEU A 58 -12.33 -19.13 -6.66
CA LEU A 58 -13.24 -19.44 -7.76
C LEU A 58 -13.77 -20.87 -7.55
N GLY A 59 -14.78 -21.27 -8.30
CA GLY A 59 -15.32 -22.61 -8.15
C GLY A 59 -15.86 -23.21 -9.44
N ILE A 60 -15.87 -24.53 -9.46
CA ILE A 60 -16.63 -25.33 -10.42
C ILE A 60 -17.86 -25.86 -9.69
N ALA A 61 -19.03 -25.79 -10.32
CA ALA A 61 -20.25 -26.38 -9.80
C ALA A 61 -21.00 -27.20 -10.85
N LEU A 62 -21.52 -28.34 -10.42
CA LEU A 62 -22.45 -29.19 -11.14
C LEU A 62 -23.89 -28.76 -10.84
N SER A 63 -24.66 -28.52 -11.89
CA SER A 63 -26.11 -28.30 -11.82
C SER A 63 -26.88 -29.58 -12.12
N GLY A 64 -28.10 -29.66 -11.60
CA GLY A 64 -28.97 -30.85 -11.73
C GLY A 64 -28.78 -31.85 -10.58
N LEU A 65 -29.50 -32.97 -10.64
CA LEU A 65 -29.46 -34.01 -9.62
C LEU A 65 -28.12 -34.76 -9.70
N ALA A 66 -27.14 -34.38 -8.89
CA ALA A 66 -25.78 -34.96 -8.93
C ALA A 66 -25.79 -36.49 -8.68
N GLY A 67 -25.09 -37.24 -9.52
CA GLY A 67 -24.73 -38.62 -9.21
C GLY A 67 -23.57 -38.69 -8.21
N ASN A 68 -23.35 -39.85 -7.57
CA ASN A 68 -22.27 -40.02 -6.57
C ASN A 68 -20.85 -40.08 -7.15
N ALA A 69 -20.66 -39.98 -8.46
CA ALA A 69 -19.34 -40.14 -9.09
C ALA A 69 -18.65 -38.80 -9.31
N GLY A 70 -17.36 -38.75 -8.98
CA GLY A 70 -16.50 -37.60 -9.22
C GLY A 70 -16.24 -37.36 -10.71
N PHE A 71 -15.66 -36.20 -11.01
CA PHE A 71 -15.33 -35.79 -12.38
C PHE A 71 -14.17 -34.79 -12.38
N THR A 72 -13.60 -34.58 -13.56
CA THR A 72 -12.53 -33.62 -13.82
C THR A 72 -12.96 -32.62 -14.89
N ILE A 73 -12.36 -31.44 -14.85
CA ILE A 73 -12.61 -30.34 -15.78
C ILE A 73 -11.28 -29.69 -16.10
N ASP A 74 -11.03 -29.42 -17.38
CA ASP A 74 -9.87 -28.62 -17.80
C ASP A 74 -10.12 -27.15 -17.45
N VAL A 75 -9.11 -26.49 -16.87
CA VAL A 75 -9.11 -25.06 -16.56
C VAL A 75 -7.89 -24.40 -17.19
N SER A 76 -8.06 -23.20 -17.73
CA SER A 76 -6.98 -22.47 -18.40
C SER A 76 -7.13 -20.96 -18.32
N LEU A 77 -6.01 -20.27 -18.45
CA LEU A 77 -5.93 -18.82 -18.58
C LEU A 77 -5.53 -18.45 -20.00
N ASP A 78 -6.33 -17.57 -20.61
CA ASP A 78 -6.07 -16.94 -21.89
C ASP A 78 -5.59 -15.50 -21.65
N PHE A 79 -4.29 -15.31 -21.85
CA PHE A 79 -3.60 -14.03 -21.68
C PHE A 79 -3.74 -13.10 -22.89
N ASN A 80 -4.28 -13.58 -24.00
CA ASN A 80 -4.37 -12.82 -25.25
C ASN A 80 -5.71 -12.11 -25.41
N THR A 81 -6.77 -12.68 -24.85
CA THR A 81 -8.12 -12.10 -24.87
C THR A 81 -8.31 -11.16 -23.67
N VAL A 82 -7.98 -9.87 -23.86
CA VAL A 82 -8.19 -8.80 -22.87
C VAL A 82 -8.90 -7.58 -23.49
N PRO A 83 -9.63 -6.77 -22.70
CA PRO A 83 -10.28 -5.57 -23.19
C PRO A 83 -9.27 -4.51 -23.68
N ASP A 84 -9.72 -3.65 -24.58
CA ASP A 84 -8.94 -2.49 -25.00
C ASP A 84 -8.53 -1.63 -23.80
N GLY A 85 -7.27 -1.20 -23.78
CA GLY A 85 -6.70 -0.39 -22.70
C GLY A 85 -6.27 -1.18 -21.46
N ALA A 86 -6.53 -2.49 -21.38
CA ALA A 86 -5.98 -3.35 -20.33
C ALA A 86 -4.64 -3.98 -20.76
N GLU A 87 -3.70 -4.06 -19.81
CA GLU A 87 -2.49 -4.87 -19.98
C GLU A 87 -2.79 -6.36 -19.78
N LYS A 88 -1.91 -7.19 -20.35
CA LYS A 88 -1.97 -8.64 -20.27
C LYS A 88 -1.02 -9.13 -19.19
N PHE A 89 -1.47 -10.09 -18.39
CA PHE A 89 -0.57 -10.87 -17.56
C PHE A 89 0.29 -11.82 -18.42
N SER A 90 1.42 -12.24 -17.87
CA SER A 90 2.17 -13.41 -18.29
C SER A 90 1.85 -14.64 -17.43
N PRO A 91 2.20 -15.86 -17.89
CA PRO A 91 2.04 -17.08 -17.09
C PRO A 91 2.80 -17.09 -15.76
N ALA A 92 3.87 -16.30 -15.62
CA ALA A 92 4.62 -16.17 -14.37
C ALA A 92 3.94 -15.21 -13.37
N GLU A 93 3.07 -14.33 -13.87
CA GLU A 93 2.40 -13.29 -13.09
C GLU A 93 1.03 -13.73 -12.58
N CYS A 94 0.35 -14.60 -13.32
CA CYS A 94 -0.99 -15.06 -12.98
C CYS A 94 -1.17 -16.55 -13.31
N TYR A 95 -1.61 -17.34 -12.33
CA TYR A 95 -1.73 -18.80 -12.47
C TYR A 95 -2.87 -19.37 -11.60
N LEU A 96 -3.26 -20.62 -11.86
CA LEU A 96 -4.32 -21.33 -11.12
C LEU A 96 -3.74 -22.33 -10.12
N SER A 97 -4.35 -22.48 -8.95
CA SER A 97 -4.02 -23.54 -7.98
C SER A 97 -5.27 -24.20 -7.40
N ASP A 98 -5.16 -25.42 -6.90
CA ASP A 98 -6.25 -26.16 -6.24
C ASP A 98 -6.29 -25.98 -4.72
N SER A 99 -5.22 -25.41 -4.15
CA SER A 99 -5.07 -25.20 -2.71
C SER A 99 -4.61 -23.77 -2.39
N THR A 100 -4.78 -23.41 -1.11
CA THR A 100 -4.31 -22.15 -0.54
C THR A 100 -2.83 -22.20 -0.13
N ALA A 101 -2.21 -23.37 -0.10
CA ALA A 101 -0.77 -23.47 0.02
C ALA A 101 -0.12 -22.99 -1.29
N ARG A 102 1.17 -22.63 -1.25
CA ARG A 102 1.93 -22.41 -2.48
C ARG A 102 1.98 -23.73 -3.26
N GLY A 103 1.13 -23.84 -4.27
CA GLY A 103 0.97 -25.03 -5.09
C GLY A 103 1.52 -24.82 -6.49
N GLU A 104 1.69 -25.93 -7.21
CA GLU A 104 1.97 -25.92 -8.64
C GLU A 104 0.77 -25.37 -9.42
N SER A 105 1.05 -24.83 -10.60
CA SER A 105 -0.02 -24.42 -11.49
C SER A 105 -0.83 -25.64 -11.92
N ILE A 106 -2.15 -25.57 -11.78
CA ILE A 106 -3.05 -26.63 -12.25
C ILE A 106 -3.57 -26.34 -13.65
N THR A 107 -3.87 -27.40 -14.39
CA THR A 107 -4.62 -27.35 -15.66
C THR A 107 -5.94 -28.10 -15.57
N GLN A 108 -6.21 -28.76 -14.44
CA GLN A 108 -7.43 -29.51 -14.21
C GLN A 108 -7.92 -29.33 -12.77
N VAL A 109 -9.24 -29.31 -12.60
CA VAL A 109 -9.90 -29.34 -11.28
C VAL A 109 -10.60 -30.68 -11.13
N MET A 110 -10.31 -31.39 -10.03
CA MET A 110 -10.99 -32.63 -9.66
C MET A 110 -12.12 -32.35 -8.67
N VAL A 111 -13.35 -32.71 -9.03
CA VAL A 111 -14.50 -32.70 -8.12
C VAL A 111 -14.70 -34.11 -7.57
N PRO A 112 -14.48 -34.34 -6.25
CA PRO A 112 -14.56 -35.68 -5.67
C PRO A 112 -15.98 -36.28 -5.76
N ALA A 113 -16.03 -37.62 -5.69
CA ALA A 113 -17.28 -38.36 -5.54
C ALA A 113 -18.11 -37.84 -4.35
N GLY A 114 -19.42 -37.71 -4.52
CA GLY A 114 -20.34 -37.17 -3.51
C GLY A 114 -20.28 -35.65 -3.32
N ARG A 115 -19.46 -34.93 -4.09
CA ARG A 115 -19.47 -33.45 -4.15
C ARG A 115 -20.08 -32.96 -5.45
N SER A 116 -20.75 -31.82 -5.39
CA SER A 116 -21.27 -31.11 -6.57
C SER A 116 -20.45 -29.87 -6.92
N GLN A 117 -19.44 -29.52 -6.11
CA GLN A 117 -18.62 -28.33 -6.31
C GLN A 117 -17.20 -28.53 -5.77
N GLN A 118 -16.25 -27.84 -6.38
CA GLN A 118 -14.87 -27.76 -5.94
C GLN A 118 -14.34 -26.34 -6.13
N ALA A 119 -13.64 -25.83 -5.12
CA ALA A 119 -12.95 -24.56 -5.21
C ALA A 119 -11.57 -24.72 -5.82
N PHE A 120 -11.13 -23.69 -6.52
CA PHE A 120 -9.76 -23.48 -6.98
C PHE A 120 -9.46 -21.97 -6.89
N TYR A 121 -8.24 -21.57 -7.19
CA TYR A 121 -7.77 -20.22 -6.91
C TYR A 121 -7.06 -19.63 -8.11
N LEU A 122 -7.40 -18.37 -8.42
CA LEU A 122 -6.55 -17.52 -9.25
C LEU A 122 -5.55 -16.82 -8.34
N ASN A 123 -4.27 -16.89 -8.68
CA ASN A 123 -3.18 -16.27 -7.95
C ASN A 123 -2.51 -15.22 -8.84
N ILE A 124 -2.37 -13.99 -8.34
CA ILE A 124 -1.65 -12.88 -8.97
C ILE A 124 -0.44 -12.58 -8.08
N THR A 125 0.76 -12.60 -8.66
CA THR A 125 2.01 -12.45 -7.89
C THR A 125 2.30 -11.00 -7.55
N ARG A 126 3.14 -10.78 -6.53
CA ARG A 126 3.74 -9.46 -6.25
C ARG A 126 4.41 -8.84 -7.48
N ALA A 127 5.15 -9.64 -8.26
CA ALA A 127 5.80 -9.17 -9.48
C ALA A 127 4.78 -8.60 -10.48
N ALA A 128 3.59 -9.20 -10.59
CA ALA A 128 2.51 -8.69 -11.44
C ALA A 128 2.00 -7.31 -10.97
N ILE A 129 1.78 -7.14 -9.66
CA ILE A 129 1.37 -5.84 -9.09
C ILE A 129 2.43 -4.76 -9.35
N GLU A 130 3.71 -5.14 -9.29
CA GLU A 130 4.83 -4.23 -9.51
C GLU A 130 5.05 -3.88 -10.99
N ALA A 131 4.92 -4.85 -11.90
CA ALA A 131 5.11 -4.67 -13.34
C ALA A 131 4.01 -3.83 -13.99
N HIS A 132 2.77 -3.95 -13.51
CA HIS A 132 1.60 -3.30 -14.09
C HIS A 132 1.10 -2.09 -13.28
N ARG A 133 1.96 -1.48 -12.44
CA ARG A 133 1.57 -0.34 -11.59
C ARG A 133 0.84 0.75 -12.38
N GLY A 134 -0.29 1.20 -11.84
CA GLY A 134 -1.03 2.32 -12.40
C GLY A 134 -1.95 1.99 -13.57
N LYS A 135 -1.96 0.74 -14.06
CA LYS A 135 -2.74 0.34 -15.25
C LYS A 135 -3.74 -0.77 -14.92
N PRO A 136 -4.89 -0.82 -15.60
CA PRO A 136 -5.76 -1.97 -15.53
C PRO A 136 -5.11 -3.17 -16.22
N THR A 137 -5.27 -4.35 -15.65
CA THR A 137 -4.72 -5.61 -16.19
C THR A 137 -5.81 -6.67 -16.19
N ALA A 138 -5.78 -7.59 -17.14
CA ALA A 138 -6.80 -8.62 -17.24
C ALA A 138 -6.27 -9.96 -17.75
N VAL A 139 -7.05 -11.01 -17.50
CA VAL A 139 -6.89 -12.35 -18.07
C VAL A 139 -8.26 -12.99 -18.23
N THR A 140 -8.43 -13.83 -19.25
CA THR A 140 -9.67 -14.59 -19.41
C THR A 140 -9.49 -16.01 -18.86
N LEU A 141 -10.29 -16.40 -17.89
CA LEU A 141 -10.39 -17.78 -17.40
C LEU A 141 -11.37 -18.57 -18.27
N LYS A 142 -11.02 -19.82 -18.59
CA LYS A 142 -11.88 -20.74 -19.34
C LYS A 142 -11.93 -22.11 -18.67
N ILE A 143 -13.08 -22.74 -18.75
CA ILE A 143 -13.26 -24.17 -18.48
C ILE A 143 -13.58 -24.90 -19.78
N ALA A 144 -13.02 -26.09 -19.94
CA ALA A 144 -13.24 -26.94 -21.10
C ALA A 144 -13.28 -28.42 -20.67
N HIS A 145 -13.63 -29.29 -21.61
CA HIS A 145 -13.60 -30.76 -21.48
C HIS A 145 -13.88 -31.30 -20.07
N SER A 146 -15.13 -31.58 -19.76
CA SER A 146 -15.44 -32.39 -18.58
C SER A 146 -15.36 -33.86 -18.93
N SER A 147 -14.77 -34.67 -18.04
CA SER A 147 -14.69 -36.13 -18.21
C SER A 147 -16.04 -36.84 -18.15
N LYS A 148 -17.13 -36.15 -17.77
CA LYS A 148 -18.43 -36.80 -17.57
C LYS A 148 -19.66 -35.96 -17.95
N TYR A 149 -19.64 -34.66 -17.69
CA TYR A 149 -20.83 -33.82 -17.80
C TYR A 149 -20.70 -32.81 -18.94
N MET A 150 -21.80 -32.18 -19.33
CA MET A 150 -21.74 -31.14 -20.35
C MET A 150 -21.22 -29.83 -19.75
N ILE A 151 -20.47 -29.05 -20.53
CA ILE A 151 -20.11 -27.69 -20.15
C ILE A 151 -21.33 -26.77 -20.36
N ASN A 152 -21.54 -25.85 -19.42
CA ASN A 152 -22.47 -24.75 -19.61
C ASN A 152 -21.75 -23.60 -20.33
N GLU A 153 -21.91 -23.51 -21.65
CA GLU A 153 -21.23 -22.51 -22.48
C GLU A 153 -21.47 -21.05 -22.02
N GLN A 154 -22.61 -20.75 -21.40
CA GLN A 154 -22.90 -19.40 -20.88
C GLN A 154 -22.02 -19.02 -19.68
N ASN A 155 -21.48 -20.01 -18.96
CA ASN A 155 -20.63 -19.86 -17.79
C ASN A 155 -19.33 -20.66 -17.96
N ALA A 156 -18.87 -20.81 -19.21
CA ALA A 156 -17.63 -21.53 -19.52
C ALA A 156 -16.39 -20.62 -19.47
N SER A 157 -16.59 -19.31 -19.42
CA SER A 157 -15.50 -18.32 -19.40
C SER A 157 -15.82 -17.13 -18.49
N ALA A 158 -14.76 -16.49 -18.01
CA ALA A 158 -14.83 -15.28 -17.22
C ALA A 158 -13.67 -14.35 -17.54
N LEU A 159 -13.96 -13.08 -17.82
CA LEU A 159 -12.95 -12.04 -17.80
C LEU A 159 -12.63 -11.67 -16.34
N ILE A 160 -11.37 -11.83 -15.95
CA ILE A 160 -10.87 -11.36 -14.67
C ILE A 160 -10.11 -10.06 -14.90
N SER A 161 -10.55 -8.98 -14.26
CA SER A 161 -9.94 -7.66 -14.38
C SER A 161 -9.48 -7.16 -13.01
N ILE A 162 -8.34 -6.48 -12.99
CA ILE A 162 -7.80 -5.82 -11.80
C ILE A 162 -7.41 -4.39 -12.16
N ASN A 163 -7.73 -3.46 -11.27
CA ASN A 163 -7.26 -2.08 -11.36
C ASN A 163 -6.07 -1.93 -10.41
N MET A 164 -4.83 -1.98 -10.93
CA MET A 164 -3.62 -2.00 -10.10
C MET A 164 -3.46 -0.82 -9.13
N PRO A 165 -3.92 0.41 -9.44
CA PRO A 165 -4.01 1.50 -8.45
C PRO A 165 -4.70 1.12 -7.14
N ASP A 166 -5.74 0.28 -7.18
CA ASP A 166 -6.49 -0.13 -5.98
C ASP A 166 -5.65 -1.02 -5.04
N PHE A 167 -4.52 -1.53 -5.54
CA PHE A 167 -3.59 -2.42 -4.85
C PHE A 167 -2.19 -1.81 -4.66
N GLY A 168 -2.07 -0.50 -4.91
CA GLY A 168 -0.82 0.23 -4.77
C GLY A 168 -0.35 0.38 -3.31
N SER A 169 0.87 0.90 -3.15
CA SER A 169 1.43 1.21 -1.83
C SER A 169 0.59 2.24 -1.09
N ARG A 170 0.35 2.00 0.19
CA ARG A 170 -0.36 2.91 1.09
C ARG A 170 0.64 3.82 1.79
N LYS A 171 0.34 5.11 1.81
CA LYS A 171 1.04 6.13 2.59
C LYS A 171 0.35 6.24 3.96
N ILE A 172 0.99 5.71 5.00
CA ILE A 172 0.45 5.70 6.37
C ILE A 172 1.17 6.79 7.17
N ASP A 173 0.43 7.73 7.73
CA ASP A 173 1.00 8.75 8.62
C ASP A 173 1.44 8.11 9.93
N VAL A 174 2.73 8.21 10.23
CA VAL A 174 3.36 7.69 11.45
C VAL A 174 4.06 8.81 12.23
N THR A 175 3.70 10.07 11.95
CA THR A 175 4.35 11.26 12.54
C THR A 175 4.30 11.19 14.06
N ASP A 176 3.11 11.07 14.65
CA ASP A 176 2.92 11.07 16.11
C ASP A 176 3.49 9.82 16.80
N GLN A 177 3.78 8.76 16.03
CA GLN A 177 4.43 7.57 16.55
C GLN A 177 5.93 7.80 16.80
N TYR A 178 6.57 8.64 15.98
CA TYR A 178 8.03 8.74 15.95
C TYR A 178 8.57 10.15 16.26
N ILE A 179 7.89 11.21 15.83
CA ILE A 179 8.38 12.59 15.93
C ILE A 179 7.61 13.34 17.01
N LYS A 180 8.34 13.85 18.01
CA LYS A 180 7.76 14.75 19.02
C LYS A 180 7.72 16.18 18.51
N ASN A 181 6.72 16.96 18.93
CA ASN A 181 6.55 18.38 18.55
C ASN A 181 6.80 18.63 17.06
N ALA A 182 6.13 17.84 16.22
CA ALA A 182 6.29 17.90 14.77
C ALA A 182 5.88 19.26 14.17
N SER A 183 5.17 20.11 14.93
CA SER A 183 4.82 21.49 14.59
C SER A 183 5.80 22.55 15.13
N PHE A 184 6.95 22.12 15.66
CA PHE A 184 8.04 23.00 16.13
C PHE A 184 7.63 23.95 17.26
N ALA A 185 7.14 23.39 18.37
CA ALA A 185 6.79 24.18 19.55
C ALA A 185 8.03 24.79 20.22
N ARG A 186 7.85 25.94 20.86
CA ARG A 186 8.89 26.60 21.67
C ARG A 186 9.24 25.77 22.90
N GLU A 187 10.53 25.71 23.25
CA GLU A 187 10.98 25.19 24.54
C GLU A 187 10.37 26.01 25.70
N PRO A 188 9.76 25.36 26.71
CA PRO A 188 9.22 26.06 27.88
C PRO A 188 10.30 26.87 28.63
N GLY A 189 9.89 27.97 29.27
CA GLY A 189 10.78 28.74 30.16
C GLY A 189 11.33 30.06 29.59
N THR A 190 11.01 30.39 28.34
CA THR A 190 11.34 31.70 27.75
C THR A 190 10.15 32.29 26.99
N THR A 191 10.06 33.62 26.99
CA THR A 191 9.12 34.41 26.17
C THR A 191 9.84 35.17 25.06
N ALA A 192 11.15 34.96 24.90
CA ALA A 192 11.94 35.61 23.86
C ALA A 192 11.40 35.29 22.46
N ARG A 193 11.64 36.19 21.52
CA ARG A 193 11.29 35.99 20.11
C ARG A 193 11.95 34.71 19.58
N PHE A 194 13.27 34.62 19.72
CA PHE A 194 14.02 33.43 19.39
C PHE A 194 14.24 32.56 20.61
N ALA A 195 14.05 31.26 20.43
CA ALA A 195 14.20 30.26 21.47
C ALA A 195 14.56 28.91 20.84
N ASN A 196 15.00 27.98 21.68
CA ASN A 196 15.10 26.58 21.26
C ASN A 196 13.71 25.98 21.01
N LEU A 197 13.69 24.92 20.23
CA LEU A 197 12.51 24.11 19.98
C LEU A 197 12.40 23.00 21.03
N ALA A 198 11.21 22.79 21.57
CA ALA A 198 10.94 21.72 22.52
C ALA A 198 11.12 20.35 21.84
N ASP A 199 11.79 19.40 22.53
CA ASP A 199 12.08 18.04 22.05
C ASP A 199 13.02 17.92 20.83
N TRP A 200 13.49 19.03 20.27
CA TRP A 200 14.46 19.03 19.17
C TRP A 200 15.88 19.30 19.69
N ILE A 201 16.85 18.51 19.22
CA ILE A 201 18.25 18.67 19.55
C ILE A 201 18.84 19.77 18.66
N THR A 202 19.40 20.79 19.29
CA THR A 202 20.10 21.88 18.61
C THR A 202 21.58 21.82 18.96
N ASN A 203 22.47 21.88 17.96
CA ASN A 203 23.91 21.94 18.23
C ASN A 203 24.38 23.37 18.56
N ASP A 204 25.60 23.49 19.07
CA ASP A 204 26.20 24.77 19.44
C ASP A 204 26.20 25.83 18.33
N ALA A 205 26.52 25.43 17.09
CA ALA A 205 26.57 26.34 15.96
C ALA A 205 25.21 26.98 15.66
N MET A 206 24.12 26.25 15.87
CA MET A 206 22.77 26.79 15.75
C MET A 206 22.37 27.55 17.02
N ALA A 207 22.56 26.96 18.21
CA ALA A 207 22.12 27.55 19.48
C ALA A 207 22.74 28.94 19.74
N LYS A 208 24.00 29.14 19.33
CA LYS A 208 24.73 30.40 19.49
C LYS A 208 24.41 31.46 18.42
N SER A 209 23.61 31.12 17.40
CA SER A 209 23.18 32.10 16.38
C SER A 209 22.30 33.21 16.96
N ARG A 210 21.71 32.98 18.13
CA ARG A 210 20.85 33.92 18.86
C ARG A 210 21.13 33.86 20.37
N PRO A 211 21.02 34.97 21.11
CA PRO A 211 21.32 34.99 22.56
C PRO A 211 20.42 34.08 23.42
N THR A 212 19.18 33.85 22.99
CA THR A 212 18.14 33.16 23.77
C THR A 212 17.81 31.76 23.25
N GLY A 213 18.65 31.20 22.37
CA GLY A 213 18.40 29.94 21.68
C GLY A 213 17.87 30.14 20.26
N ALA A 214 17.88 29.06 19.48
CA ALA A 214 17.59 29.12 18.05
C ALA A 214 16.69 27.96 17.60
N GLY A 215 15.93 28.21 16.54
CA GLY A 215 15.00 27.24 15.96
C GLY A 215 13.57 27.74 16.02
N PHE A 216 13.09 28.31 17.13
CA PHE A 216 11.75 28.89 17.23
C PHE A 216 11.76 30.41 16.94
N ASP A 217 10.75 30.92 16.23
CA ASP A 217 10.50 32.37 16.11
C ASP A 217 9.06 32.71 16.50
N ALA A 218 8.89 33.48 17.58
CA ALA A 218 7.60 33.90 18.11
C ALA A 218 6.79 34.78 17.15
N ASN A 219 7.42 35.43 16.17
CA ASN A 219 6.70 36.19 15.15
C ASN A 219 5.85 35.28 14.25
N VAL A 220 6.21 34.00 14.13
CA VAL A 220 5.48 33.03 13.31
C VAL A 220 4.92 31.85 14.11
N GLY A 221 5.45 31.58 15.30
CA GLY A 221 4.93 30.56 16.21
C GLY A 221 5.41 29.13 15.91
N TYR A 222 6.47 28.97 15.12
CA TYR A 222 7.03 27.68 14.71
C TYR A 222 8.52 27.83 14.33
N LEU A 223 9.09 26.86 13.61
CA LEU A 223 10.51 26.92 13.21
C LEU A 223 10.80 28.16 12.35
N GLY A 224 11.71 28.99 12.84
CA GLY A 224 12.16 30.21 12.19
C GLY A 224 13.63 30.46 12.48
N ILE A 225 14.43 30.44 11.42
CA ILE A 225 15.87 30.69 11.45
C ILE A 225 16.11 31.87 10.54
N GLU A 226 16.79 32.90 11.05
CA GLU A 226 17.12 34.07 10.24
C GLU A 226 18.53 34.56 10.55
N ARG A 227 19.16 35.16 9.53
CA ARG A 227 20.29 36.05 9.68
C ARG A 227 19.98 37.31 8.88
N TRP A 228 19.68 38.40 9.57
CA TRP A 228 19.16 39.61 8.94
C TRP A 228 20.27 40.58 8.54
N GLY A 229 21.26 40.78 9.43
CA GLY A 229 22.37 41.71 9.20
C GLY A 229 23.74 41.04 9.37
N SER A 230 24.80 41.76 8.97
CA SER A 230 26.18 41.29 9.11
C SER A 230 26.65 41.21 10.57
N TYR A 231 25.96 41.89 11.49
CA TYR A 231 26.19 41.82 12.93
C TYR A 231 25.63 40.54 13.58
N ASP A 232 24.73 39.83 12.89
CA ASP A 232 24.28 38.52 13.32
C ASP A 232 25.38 37.48 13.08
N SER A 233 25.59 36.60 14.06
CA SER A 233 26.56 35.52 13.95
C SER A 233 26.24 34.62 12.74
N PRO A 234 27.26 34.23 11.96
CA PRO A 234 27.08 33.26 10.88
C PRO A 234 26.66 31.91 11.46
N ILE A 235 25.90 31.15 10.68
CA ILE A 235 25.50 29.79 11.02
C ILE A 235 26.27 28.86 10.10
N ILE A 236 27.20 28.07 10.64
CA ILE A 236 27.97 27.10 9.85
C ILE A 236 27.79 25.73 10.49
N ASN A 237 27.24 24.77 9.72
CA ASN A 237 26.80 23.47 10.20
C ASN A 237 25.87 23.56 11.43
N GLY A 238 24.94 24.52 11.40
CA GLY A 238 23.90 24.62 12.41
C GLY A 238 22.90 23.46 12.25
N LYS A 239 22.61 22.72 13.32
CA LYS A 239 21.78 21.51 13.27
C LYS A 239 20.60 21.62 14.21
N ILE A 240 19.43 21.21 13.73
CA ILE A 240 18.21 21.00 14.53
C ILE A 240 17.62 19.66 14.11
N TYR A 241 17.56 18.68 15.00
CA TYR A 241 17.16 17.31 14.63
C TYR A 241 16.56 16.52 15.80
N GLN A 242 15.93 15.40 15.48
CA GLN A 242 15.58 14.35 16.45
C GLN A 242 16.22 13.04 16.02
N THR A 243 16.61 12.23 17.01
CA THR A 243 17.04 10.85 16.81
C THR A 243 15.90 9.93 17.23
N ILE A 244 15.43 9.09 16.31
CA ILE A 244 14.28 8.21 16.50
C ILE A 244 14.67 6.77 16.16
N GLN A 245 14.04 5.79 16.80
CA GLN A 245 14.23 4.39 16.44
C GLN A 245 13.23 4.02 15.34
N LEU A 246 13.72 3.72 14.13
CA LEU A 246 12.87 3.28 13.02
C LEU A 246 12.95 1.77 12.80
N ALA A 247 11.81 1.19 12.43
CA ALA A 247 11.76 -0.19 11.95
C ALA A 247 12.16 -0.25 10.46
N PRO A 248 12.56 -1.42 9.94
CA PRO A 248 12.83 -1.58 8.52
C PRO A 248 11.63 -1.16 7.67
N GLY A 249 11.87 -0.49 6.55
CA GLY A 249 10.82 -0.10 5.64
C GLY A 249 11.15 1.14 4.81
N HIS A 250 10.19 1.51 3.97
CA HIS A 250 10.25 2.68 3.10
C HIS A 250 9.51 3.84 3.77
N TYR A 251 10.15 5.01 3.84
CA TYR A 251 9.61 6.18 4.50
C TYR A 251 9.68 7.43 3.63
N VAL A 252 8.81 8.38 3.92
CA VAL A 252 8.80 9.72 3.32
C VAL A 252 8.66 10.74 4.44
N ALA A 253 9.62 11.66 4.55
CA ALA A 253 9.51 12.86 5.35
C ALA A 253 8.99 14.02 4.48
N GLU A 254 7.97 14.71 4.95
CA GLU A 254 7.43 15.92 4.32
C GLU A 254 7.57 17.10 5.27
N VAL A 255 8.23 18.16 4.81
CA VAL A 255 8.42 19.39 5.57
C VAL A 255 7.66 20.52 4.89
N SER A 256 6.71 21.13 5.61
CA SER A 256 5.96 22.28 5.11
C SER A 256 6.76 23.56 5.30
N MET A 257 7.46 23.95 4.24
CA MET A 257 8.27 25.17 4.19
C MET A 257 7.35 26.37 3.96
N LYS A 258 7.60 27.47 4.67
CA LYS A 258 6.76 28.68 4.61
C LYS A 258 7.48 29.84 3.95
N LYS A 259 8.69 30.14 4.41
CA LYS A 259 9.52 31.19 3.85
C LYS A 259 10.94 30.71 3.72
N VAL A 260 11.50 30.78 2.53
CA VAL A 260 12.86 30.34 2.25
C VAL A 260 13.58 31.38 1.40
N ALA A 261 14.57 32.03 2.02
CA ALA A 261 15.64 32.75 1.35
C ALA A 261 16.94 32.13 1.88
N ALA A 262 17.36 31.03 1.25
CA ALA A 262 18.47 30.22 1.72
C ALA A 262 19.83 30.78 1.24
N ASP A 263 20.87 30.36 1.94
CA ASP A 263 22.23 30.35 1.41
C ASP A 263 22.56 28.92 0.92
N LYS A 264 23.74 28.72 0.35
CA LYS A 264 24.16 27.40 -0.15
C LYS A 264 24.35 26.38 0.98
N ASP A 265 24.37 25.11 0.61
CA ASP A 265 24.72 23.98 1.48
C ASP A 265 23.81 23.81 2.72
N SER A 266 22.54 24.21 2.63
CA SER A 266 21.52 23.88 3.63
C SER A 266 20.64 22.73 3.14
N TYR A 267 20.30 21.81 4.03
CA TYR A 267 19.61 20.56 3.70
C TYR A 267 18.61 20.17 4.80
N PHE A 268 17.54 19.49 4.39
CA PHE A 268 16.92 18.50 5.26
C PHE A 268 17.65 17.18 5.08
N VAL A 269 17.96 16.51 6.19
CA VAL A 269 18.88 15.37 6.24
C VAL A 269 18.24 14.24 7.02
N VAL A 270 18.42 13.02 6.52
CA VAL A 270 18.17 11.76 7.21
C VAL A 270 19.49 11.00 7.28
N ALA A 271 19.96 10.66 8.48
CA ALA A 271 21.26 10.02 8.70
C ALA A 271 21.13 8.85 9.69
N SER A 272 21.97 7.84 9.52
CA SER A 272 22.06 6.72 10.46
C SER A 272 22.70 7.18 11.78
N GLY A 273 22.24 6.62 12.89
CA GLY A 273 22.78 6.87 14.22
C GLY A 273 22.32 8.18 14.85
N ALA A 274 23.11 8.64 15.83
CA ALA A 274 22.85 9.85 16.58
C ALA A 274 23.58 11.05 15.94
N GLY A 275 22.82 12.06 15.55
CA GLY A 275 23.33 13.28 14.94
C GLY A 275 23.17 13.34 13.43
N LEU A 276 23.23 14.57 12.91
CA LEU A 276 23.35 14.82 11.47
C LEU A 276 24.82 15.01 11.09
N PRO A 277 25.25 14.66 9.86
CA PRO A 277 26.56 15.01 9.35
C PRO A 277 26.71 16.53 9.16
N ASP A 278 27.96 16.99 9.04
CA ASP A 278 28.27 18.34 8.53
C ASP A 278 28.14 18.37 7.01
N ALA A 279 28.16 19.57 6.42
CA ALA A 279 28.06 19.75 4.96
C ALA A 279 29.14 18.97 4.18
N SER A 280 30.36 18.83 4.72
CA SER A 280 31.44 18.05 4.10
C SER A 280 31.19 16.54 4.12
N GLY A 281 30.34 16.05 5.04
CA GLY A 281 29.98 14.64 5.18
C GLY A 281 28.60 14.31 4.61
N ILE A 282 27.95 15.25 3.91
CA ILE A 282 26.54 15.15 3.50
C ILE A 282 26.28 13.96 2.57
N ALA A 283 27.29 13.55 1.78
CA ALA A 283 27.22 12.39 0.89
C ALA A 283 27.07 11.05 1.63
N GLY A 284 27.37 10.99 2.93
CA GLY A 284 27.19 9.81 3.77
C GLY A 284 25.83 9.72 4.47
N ALA A 285 24.95 10.69 4.27
CA ALA A 285 23.58 10.63 4.79
C ALA A 285 22.75 9.57 4.04
N ILE A 286 21.73 9.02 4.72
CA ILE A 286 20.77 8.08 4.12
C ILE A 286 20.01 8.77 2.99
N ALA A 287 19.53 9.98 3.26
CA ALA A 287 18.87 10.82 2.26
C ALA A 287 19.01 12.28 2.61
N THR A 288 18.99 13.13 1.58
CA THR A 288 19.02 14.58 1.74
C THR A 288 18.10 15.25 0.75
N THR A 289 17.67 16.45 1.09
CA THR A 289 17.00 17.35 0.15
C THR A 289 17.51 18.76 0.39
N ALA A 290 18.05 19.38 -0.66
CA ALA A 290 18.57 20.74 -0.57
C ALA A 290 17.45 21.74 -0.25
N ILE A 291 17.76 22.66 0.66
CA ILE A 291 16.94 23.81 1.00
C ILE A 291 17.45 24.99 0.17
N ASP A 292 16.72 25.32 -0.88
CA ASP A 292 16.98 26.46 -1.76
C ASP A 292 15.71 27.33 -1.91
N ASN A 293 15.83 28.44 -2.62
CA ASN A 293 14.72 29.39 -2.77
C ASN A 293 13.49 28.82 -3.49
N SER A 294 13.61 27.72 -4.23
CA SER A 294 12.45 27.04 -4.85
C SER A 294 11.53 26.40 -3.81
N ARG A 295 12.01 26.24 -2.56
CA ARG A 295 11.24 25.69 -1.44
C ARG A 295 10.34 26.71 -0.75
N ASN A 296 10.32 27.96 -1.21
CA ASN A 296 9.45 28.99 -0.63
C ASN A 296 7.96 28.64 -0.81
N ASN A 297 7.21 28.57 0.30
CA ASN A 297 5.81 28.13 0.33
C ASN A 297 5.55 26.75 -0.33
N ALA A 298 6.49 25.81 -0.19
CA ALA A 298 6.40 24.48 -0.76
C ALA A 298 6.38 23.38 0.31
N VAL A 299 5.95 22.18 -0.07
CA VAL A 299 6.22 20.97 0.70
C VAL A 299 7.49 20.34 0.15
N MET A 300 8.52 20.27 1.00
CA MET A 300 9.75 19.56 0.70
C MET A 300 9.59 18.08 1.06
N VAL A 301 9.98 17.19 0.15
CA VAL A 301 9.78 15.75 0.28
C VAL A 301 11.14 15.04 0.23
N THR A 302 11.40 14.18 1.21
CA THR A 302 12.61 13.36 1.30
C THR A 302 12.21 11.91 1.52
N ALA A 303 12.41 11.06 0.50
CA ALA A 303 12.16 9.62 0.58
C ALA A 303 13.44 8.87 0.97
N PHE A 304 13.31 7.82 1.77
CA PHE A 304 14.45 7.03 2.26
C PHE A 304 14.04 5.62 2.72
N ASP A 305 15.03 4.73 2.77
CA ASP A 305 14.86 3.33 3.12
C ASP A 305 15.66 2.99 4.37
N ILE A 306 15.05 2.20 5.26
CA ILE A 306 15.69 1.65 6.46
C ILE A 306 15.77 0.14 6.29
N ALA A 307 17.01 -0.38 6.22
CA ALA A 307 17.25 -1.80 5.91
C ALA A 307 17.06 -2.71 7.12
N SER A 308 17.43 -2.23 8.31
CA SER A 308 17.29 -2.94 9.58
C SER A 308 16.85 -1.96 10.66
N ALA A 309 16.26 -2.44 11.75
CA ALA A 309 15.84 -1.55 12.83
C ALA A 309 17.05 -0.81 13.41
N GLU A 310 17.09 0.51 13.30
CA GLU A 310 18.24 1.32 13.71
C GLU A 310 17.82 2.71 14.23
N PRO A 311 18.64 3.35 15.07
CA PRO A 311 18.49 4.76 15.37
C PRO A 311 18.77 5.60 14.10
N VAL A 312 17.90 6.55 13.82
CA VAL A 312 17.96 7.44 12.66
C VAL A 312 17.78 8.87 13.13
N SER A 313 18.66 9.76 12.71
CA SER A 313 18.54 11.20 12.94
C SER A 313 17.95 11.89 11.72
N LEU A 314 16.93 12.71 11.92
CA LEU A 314 16.34 13.52 10.86
C LEU A 314 16.11 14.97 11.29
N GLY A 315 16.34 15.91 10.38
CA GLY A 315 16.22 17.33 10.69
C GLY A 315 16.93 18.24 9.70
N PHE A 316 17.24 19.45 10.15
CA PHE A 316 17.80 20.52 9.35
C PHE A 316 19.30 20.67 9.60
N LEU A 317 20.08 20.70 8.52
CA LEU A 317 21.45 21.18 8.49
C LEU A 317 21.45 22.54 7.78
N ILE A 318 21.84 23.59 8.48
CA ILE A 318 21.72 24.96 8.01
C ILE A 318 23.10 25.62 7.93
N ASN A 319 23.34 26.27 6.80
CA ASN A 319 24.51 27.09 6.52
C ASN A 319 24.07 28.46 6.02
N ILE A 320 24.50 29.51 6.72
CA ILE A 320 24.34 30.94 6.40
C ILE A 320 25.65 31.65 6.79
N ASP A 321 26.65 31.59 5.90
CA ASP A 321 28.03 32.03 6.18
C ASP A 321 28.24 33.53 5.97
N LYS A 322 27.93 34.03 4.77
CA LYS A 322 28.08 35.47 4.42
C LYS A 322 26.77 36.13 4.05
N GLY A 323 25.76 35.35 3.67
CA GLY A 323 24.44 35.87 3.36
C GLY A 323 23.83 36.63 4.53
N VAL A 324 23.24 37.78 4.24
CA VAL A 324 22.34 38.52 5.12
C VAL A 324 20.94 38.49 4.52
N GLU A 325 19.93 38.92 5.29
CA GLU A 325 18.51 38.80 4.95
C GLU A 325 18.11 37.37 4.52
N LYS A 326 18.73 36.38 5.15
CA LYS A 326 18.46 34.96 4.93
C LYS A 326 17.47 34.45 5.95
N ILE A 327 16.53 33.62 5.50
CA ILE A 327 15.47 33.09 6.35
C ILE A 327 15.07 31.68 5.92
N ILE A 328 14.87 30.80 6.88
CA ILE A 328 14.34 29.45 6.69
C ILE A 328 13.25 29.24 7.74
N GLN A 329 12.04 29.03 7.25
CA GLN A 329 10.85 28.82 8.08
C GLN A 329 10.12 27.56 7.65
N ALA A 330 9.78 26.72 8.62
CA ALA A 330 8.96 25.52 8.42
C ALA A 330 7.97 25.39 9.58
N ASN A 331 6.72 25.06 9.31
CA ASN A 331 5.72 24.98 10.37
C ASN A 331 5.36 23.55 10.80
N GLN A 332 5.75 22.55 10.01
CA GLN A 332 5.47 21.17 10.32
C GLN A 332 6.43 20.22 9.59
N ILE A 333 6.76 19.11 10.24
CA ILE A 333 7.25 17.88 9.60
C ILE A 333 6.21 16.77 9.74
N ARG A 334 6.06 15.94 8.71
CA ARG A 334 5.29 14.70 8.75
C ARG A 334 6.16 13.55 8.30
N LEU A 335 6.00 12.39 8.92
CA LEU A 335 6.67 11.16 8.54
C LEU A 335 5.63 10.13 8.14
N PHE A 336 5.84 9.52 6.98
CA PHE A 336 4.96 8.48 6.46
C PHE A 336 5.72 7.19 6.24
N SER A 337 5.10 6.08 6.61
CA SER A 337 5.51 4.74 6.20
C SER A 337 4.81 4.40 4.90
N ILE A 338 5.58 4.02 3.88
CA ILE A 338 5.06 3.51 2.61
C ILE A 338 5.03 1.99 2.70
N ARG A 339 3.82 1.42 2.69
CA ARG A 339 3.63 -0.03 2.77
C ARG A 339 3.02 -0.55 1.49
N GLY A 340 3.71 -1.46 0.83
CA GLY A 340 3.16 -2.27 -0.25
C GLY A 340 2.04 -3.17 0.25
N LEU A 341 1.30 -3.76 -0.69
CA LEU A 341 0.18 -4.65 -0.39
C LEU A 341 0.59 -5.84 0.50
N PHE A 342 1.83 -6.31 0.33
CA PHE A 342 2.36 -7.52 0.96
C PHE A 342 3.20 -7.26 2.22
N ASP A 343 3.42 -6.00 2.58
CA ASP A 343 4.27 -5.59 3.72
C ASP A 343 3.54 -5.65 5.07
#